data_AF-A0A7R9B1L7-F1
#
_entry.id   AF-A0A7R9B1L7-F1
#
_cell.length_a   1.000
_cell.length_b   1.000
_cell.length_c   1.000
_cell.angle_alpha   90.00
_cell.angle_beta   90.00
_cell.angle_gamma   90.00
#
_symmetry.space_group_name_H-M   'P 1'
#
loop_
_entity.id
_entity.type
_entity.pdbx_description
1 polymer ?
#
loop_
_entity_poly.entity_id
_entity_poly.type
_entity_poly.pdbx_seq_one_letter_code
_entity_poly.pdbx_strand_id
1 'polypeptide(L)'
;MLAGLQNCRQHRKSEVVLLTRDADNQPLCHGGEKVTAELRYRDVSRRQLPVHVLDRRDGSYLVWFVPDTPGNLSLSVSVNGHFVKGSPFHVCVRTLRPHRGTFHCCSFCSSGGSKEATCGCGGSMPGGYKGCGHGHSGHPGRRHWSCCGNLLENSECGRCNSGLYQFTL
;
A
#
# COMPACT_ATOMS: atom_id res chain seq x y z
N MET A 1 -13.34 -3.55 -15.44
CA MET A 1 -13.24 -2.82 -14.16
C MET A 1 -11.79 -2.87 -13.71
N LEU A 2 -11.12 -1.72 -13.56
CA LEU A 2 -9.70 -1.62 -13.17
C LEU A 2 -9.54 -1.88 -11.65
N ALA A 3 -9.68 -3.13 -11.22
CA ALA A 3 -9.70 -3.51 -9.80
C ALA A 3 -8.38 -3.21 -9.05
N GLY A 4 -7.25 -3.06 -9.76
CA GLY A 4 -5.92 -2.84 -9.19
C GLY A 4 -5.61 -1.41 -8.72
N LEU A 5 -6.53 -0.45 -8.89
CA LEU A 5 -6.32 0.95 -8.48
C LEU A 5 -6.73 1.24 -7.02
N GLN A 6 -7.10 0.20 -6.26
CA GLN A 6 -7.47 0.33 -4.86
C GLN A 6 -6.21 0.22 -3.98
N ASN A 7 -6.03 1.16 -3.05
CA ASN A 7 -4.92 1.18 -2.07
C ASN A 7 -3.52 1.53 -2.59
N CYS A 8 -3.38 2.40 -3.59
CA CYS A 8 -2.08 2.89 -4.03
C CYS A 8 -1.27 3.52 -2.86
N ARG A 9 0.02 3.21 -2.80
CA ARG A 9 0.96 3.73 -1.80
C ARG A 9 2.10 4.49 -2.46
N GLN A 10 2.50 5.59 -1.85
CA GLN A 10 3.69 6.34 -2.26
C GLN A 10 4.90 5.40 -2.33
N HIS A 11 5.71 5.56 -3.37
CA HIS A 11 6.91 4.79 -3.70
C HIS A 11 6.68 3.27 -3.88
N ARG A 12 5.43 2.83 -4.04
CA ARG A 12 5.09 1.43 -4.33
C ARG A 12 4.48 1.33 -5.72
N LYS A 13 4.97 0.37 -6.50
CA LYS A 13 4.40 0.02 -7.81
C LYS A 13 2.93 -0.33 -7.63
N SER A 14 2.08 0.41 -8.33
CA SER A 14 0.66 0.11 -8.49
C SER A 14 0.47 -0.39 -9.92
N GLU A 15 -0.21 -1.51 -10.08
CA GLU A 15 -0.42 -2.14 -11.37
C GLU A 15 -1.86 -2.56 -11.57
N VAL A 16 -2.32 -2.52 -12.81
CA VAL A 16 -3.66 -2.94 -13.17
C VAL A 16 -3.65 -3.56 -14.57
N VAL A 17 -4.56 -4.51 -14.77
CA VAL A 17 -4.77 -5.15 -16.07
C VAL A 17 -5.94 -4.49 -16.77
N LEU A 18 -5.69 -3.96 -17.96
CA LEU A 18 -6.71 -3.57 -18.92
C LEU A 18 -7.01 -4.78 -19.82
N LEU A 19 -8.29 -5.11 -19.95
CA LEU A 19 -8.77 -6.16 -20.85
C LEU A 19 -9.48 -5.48 -22.02
N THR A 20 -9.07 -5.79 -23.25
CA THR A 20 -9.78 -5.33 -24.45
C THR A 20 -10.89 -6.32 -24.80
N ARG A 21 -12.00 -5.77 -25.32
CA ARG A 21 -13.20 -6.52 -25.69
C ARG A 21 -13.73 -5.99 -27.00
N ASP A 22 -14.35 -6.87 -27.78
CA ASP A 22 -15.02 -6.51 -29.03
C ASP A 22 -16.42 -5.90 -28.80
N ALA A 23 -17.15 -5.65 -29.89
CA ALA A 23 -18.50 -5.08 -29.88
C ALA A 23 -19.51 -5.98 -29.14
N ASP A 24 -19.29 -7.30 -29.12
CA ASP A 24 -20.11 -8.30 -28.44
C ASP A 24 -19.65 -8.54 -27.00
N ASN A 25 -18.73 -7.70 -26.50
CA ASN A 25 -18.14 -7.78 -25.16
C ASN A 25 -17.34 -9.06 -24.90
N GLN A 26 -16.91 -9.78 -25.95
CA GLN A 26 -16.00 -10.91 -25.83
C GLN A 26 -14.55 -10.43 -25.66
N PRO A 27 -13.73 -11.11 -24.84
CA PRO A 27 -12.32 -10.76 -24.71
C PRO A 27 -11.61 -10.96 -26.05
N LEU A 28 -10.79 -9.97 -26.44
CA LEU A 28 -9.90 -10.17 -27.57
C LEU A 28 -8.88 -11.26 -27.21
N CYS A 29 -8.49 -12.06 -28.20
CA CYS A 29 -7.52 -13.14 -28.05
C CYS A 29 -6.10 -12.74 -28.48
N HIS A 30 -5.92 -11.52 -28.98
CA HIS A 30 -4.64 -10.97 -29.41
C HIS A 30 -4.51 -9.51 -28.97
N GLY A 31 -3.27 -9.08 -28.74
CA GLY A 31 -2.93 -7.67 -28.53
C GLY A 31 -2.74 -6.91 -29.84
N GLY A 32 -1.99 -5.83 -29.81
CA GLY A 32 -1.68 -4.99 -30.97
C GLY A 32 -2.42 -3.65 -31.01
N GLU A 33 -3.47 -3.49 -30.20
CA GLU A 33 -4.15 -2.20 -30.04
C GLU A 33 -3.23 -1.14 -29.44
N LYS A 34 -3.33 0.10 -29.96
CA LYS A 34 -2.54 1.22 -29.45
C LYS A 34 -3.15 1.72 -28.14
N VAL A 35 -2.65 1.21 -27.02
CA VAL A 35 -3.07 1.63 -25.68
C VAL A 35 -2.17 2.75 -25.17
N THR A 36 -2.76 3.89 -24.83
CA THR A 36 -2.07 5.02 -24.20
C THR A 36 -2.68 5.34 -22.84
N ALA A 37 -1.83 5.64 -21.87
CA ALA A 37 -2.23 5.99 -20.51
C ALA A 37 -1.52 7.26 -20.05
N GLU A 38 -2.26 8.17 -19.45
CA GLU A 38 -1.75 9.42 -18.89
C GLU A 38 -2.22 9.55 -17.44
N LEU A 39 -1.28 9.83 -16.54
CA LEU A 39 -1.58 9.99 -15.12
C LEU A 39 -1.15 11.37 -14.65
N ARG A 40 -2.09 12.10 -14.04
CA ARG A 40 -1.87 13.46 -13.54
C ARG A 40 -2.27 13.58 -12.08
N TYR A 41 -1.48 14.30 -11.29
CA TYR A 41 -1.93 14.78 -9.98
C TYR A 41 -3.09 15.74 -10.14
N ARG A 42 -4.05 15.70 -9.22
CA ARG A 42 -5.19 16.62 -9.14
C ARG A 42 -4.92 17.86 -8.29
N ASP A 43 -3.67 18.10 -7.94
CA ASP A 43 -3.24 19.31 -7.24
C ASP A 43 -3.12 20.50 -8.21
N VAL A 44 -2.68 21.65 -7.70
CA VAL A 44 -2.50 22.89 -8.47
C VAL A 44 -1.45 22.71 -9.57
N SER A 45 -0.42 21.90 -9.32
CA SER A 45 0.67 21.69 -10.29
C SER A 45 0.24 20.89 -11.51
N ARG A 46 -0.80 20.05 -11.36
CA ARG A 46 -1.26 19.08 -12.38
C ARG A 46 -0.12 18.26 -13.00
N ARG A 47 0.94 18.03 -12.21
CA ARG A 47 2.14 17.33 -12.64
C ARG A 47 1.79 15.95 -13.18
N GLN A 48 2.40 15.58 -14.30
CA GLN A 48 2.28 14.25 -14.87
C GLN A 48 3.21 13.27 -14.14
N LEU A 49 2.71 12.06 -13.94
CA LEU A 49 3.49 10.93 -13.43
C LEU A 49 3.71 9.94 -14.57
N PRO A 50 4.93 9.40 -14.76
CA PRO A 50 5.17 8.37 -15.77
C PRO A 50 4.28 7.14 -15.56
N VAL A 51 3.66 6.68 -16.65
CA VAL A 51 2.89 5.44 -16.71
C VAL A 51 3.49 4.55 -17.76
N HIS A 52 3.58 3.27 -17.45
CA HIS A 52 4.04 2.26 -18.38
C HIS A 52 2.89 1.36 -18.80
N VAL A 53 2.89 0.98 -20.07
CA VAL A 53 1.92 0.06 -20.65
C VAL A 53 2.70 -1.06 -21.35
N LEU A 54 2.36 -2.30 -21.03
CA LEU A 54 2.89 -3.50 -21.69
C LEU A 54 1.72 -4.26 -22.31
N ASP A 55 1.80 -4.46 -23.61
CA ASP A 55 0.95 -5.39 -24.33
C ASP A 55 1.44 -6.83 -24.09
N ARG A 56 0.58 -7.69 -23.52
CA ARG A 56 0.88 -9.11 -23.32
C ARG A 56 0.59 -9.98 -24.54
N ARG A 57 0.09 -9.37 -25.62
CA ARG A 57 -0.26 -10.00 -26.90
C ARG A 57 -1.35 -11.06 -26.83
N ASP A 58 -2.13 -11.06 -25.77
CA ASP A 58 -3.23 -11.99 -25.48
C ASP A 58 -4.59 -11.28 -25.33
N GLY A 59 -4.69 -10.02 -25.80
CA GLY A 59 -5.87 -9.15 -25.59
C GLY A 59 -5.88 -8.44 -24.24
N SER A 60 -4.75 -8.42 -23.54
CA SER A 60 -4.64 -7.73 -22.26
C SER A 60 -3.35 -6.94 -22.10
N TYR A 61 -3.46 -5.85 -21.34
CA TYR A 61 -2.40 -4.87 -21.18
C TYR A 61 -2.12 -4.67 -19.70
N LEU A 62 -0.85 -4.74 -19.32
CA LEU A 62 -0.41 -4.38 -17.97
C LEU A 62 -0.10 -2.89 -17.95
N VAL A 63 -0.79 -2.14 -17.09
CA VAL A 63 -0.56 -0.71 -16.87
C VAL A 63 -0.01 -0.52 -15.46
N TRP A 64 1.12 0.16 -15.30
CA TRP A 64 1.70 0.41 -13.98
C TRP A 64 2.39 1.76 -13.84
N PHE A 65 2.50 2.21 -12.60
CA PHE A 65 3.16 3.46 -12.21
C PHE A 65 3.66 3.36 -10.76
N VAL A 66 4.56 4.27 -10.38
CA VAL A 66 5.06 4.40 -9.00
C VAL A 66 4.84 5.85 -8.57
N PRO A 67 3.83 6.14 -7.71
CA PRO A 67 3.57 7.50 -7.28
C PRO A 67 4.66 7.97 -6.32
N ASP A 68 5.17 9.17 -6.55
CA ASP A 68 6.26 9.77 -5.78
C ASP A 68 5.77 10.65 -4.63
N THR A 69 4.53 11.14 -4.68
CA THR A 69 3.89 11.91 -3.60
C THR A 69 2.50 11.36 -3.25
N PRO A 70 2.03 11.54 -2.00
CA PRO A 70 0.65 11.23 -1.65
C PRO A 70 -0.31 12.24 -2.30
N GLY A 71 -1.55 11.81 -2.56
CA GLY A 71 -2.56 12.68 -3.14
C GLY A 71 -3.54 11.96 -4.07
N ASN A 72 -4.40 12.75 -4.70
CA ASN A 72 -5.37 12.25 -5.68
C ASN A 72 -4.81 12.42 -7.09
N LEU A 73 -4.90 11.37 -7.90
CA LEU A 73 -4.51 11.38 -9.31
C LEU A 73 -5.71 11.03 -10.20
N SER A 74 -5.56 11.37 -11.48
CA SER A 74 -6.50 11.10 -12.55
C SER A 74 -5.78 10.29 -13.62
N LEU A 75 -6.17 9.02 -13.80
CA LEU A 75 -5.64 8.13 -14.82
C LEU A 75 -6.56 8.14 -16.04
N SER A 76 -6.12 8.74 -17.13
CA SER A 76 -6.79 8.69 -18.42
C SER A 76 -6.23 7.53 -19.24
N VAL A 77 -7.11 6.66 -19.77
CA VAL A 77 -6.69 5.53 -20.60
C VAL A 77 -7.48 5.54 -21.91
N SER A 78 -6.79 5.39 -23.03
CA SER A 78 -7.39 5.31 -24.35
C SER A 78 -6.82 4.13 -25.15
N VAL A 79 -7.67 3.60 -26.04
CA VAL A 79 -7.34 2.54 -26.99
C VAL A 79 -7.63 3.10 -28.38
N ASN A 80 -6.63 3.08 -29.27
CA ASN A 80 -6.70 3.67 -30.61
C ASN A 80 -7.20 5.12 -30.64
N GLY A 81 -6.82 5.91 -29.62
CA GLY A 81 -7.23 7.31 -29.50
C GLY A 81 -8.60 7.54 -28.85
N HIS A 82 -9.38 6.49 -28.58
CA HIS A 82 -10.68 6.60 -27.91
C HIS A 82 -10.57 6.27 -26.42
N PHE A 83 -11.11 7.13 -25.55
CA PHE A 83 -11.12 6.88 -24.11
C PHE A 83 -11.93 5.63 -23.77
N VAL A 84 -11.38 4.78 -22.90
CA VAL A 84 -12.10 3.60 -22.43
C VAL A 84 -13.24 4.00 -21.50
N LYS A 85 -14.24 3.13 -21.38
CA LYS A 85 -15.36 3.32 -20.45
C LYS A 85 -14.86 3.53 -19.02
N GLY A 86 -15.29 4.62 -18.39
CA GLY A 86 -14.93 4.98 -17.02
C GLY A 86 -13.63 5.80 -16.91
N SER A 87 -12.95 6.09 -18.02
CA SER A 87 -11.85 7.05 -18.04
C SER A 87 -12.40 8.49 -17.93
N PRO A 88 -11.75 9.37 -17.14
CA PRO A 88 -10.59 9.09 -16.31
C PRO A 88 -10.94 8.37 -14.99
N PHE A 89 -10.03 7.52 -14.52
CA PHE A 89 -10.16 6.82 -13.25
C PHE A 89 -9.53 7.62 -12.11
N HIS A 90 -10.23 7.72 -10.99
CA HIS A 90 -9.71 8.34 -9.78
C HIS A 90 -8.79 7.39 -9.02
N VAL A 91 -7.58 7.85 -8.70
CA VAL A 91 -6.58 7.10 -7.93
C VAL A 91 -6.25 7.87 -6.66
N CYS A 92 -6.35 7.22 -5.50
CA CYS A 92 -5.98 7.81 -4.21
C CYS A 92 -4.68 7.19 -3.72
N VAL A 93 -3.61 7.99 -3.63
CA VAL A 93 -2.30 7.58 -3.12
C VAL A 93 -2.15 8.01 -1.68
N ARG A 94 -1.84 7.04 -0.83
CA ARG A 94 -1.58 7.27 0.60
C ARG A 94 -0.09 7.10 0.90
N THR A 95 0.37 7.80 1.93
CA THR A 95 1.70 7.51 2.50
C THR A 95 1.70 6.12 3.14
N LEU A 96 2.88 5.51 3.25
CA LEU A 96 3.04 4.34 4.10
C LEU A 96 2.86 4.77 5.55
N ARG A 97 2.02 4.07 6.33
CA ARG A 97 1.95 4.34 7.77
C ARG A 97 3.30 4.06 8.42
N PRO A 98 3.96 5.07 9.01
CA PRO A 98 5.22 4.87 9.69
C PRO A 98 4.99 4.07 10.97
N HIS A 99 6.01 3.32 11.37
CA HIS A 99 6.05 2.72 12.69
C HIS A 99 6.43 3.79 13.71
N ARG A 100 5.70 3.85 14.84
CA ARG A 100 6.02 4.72 15.98
C ARG A 100 6.92 4.04 17.02
N GLY A 101 7.09 2.73 16.90
CA GLY A 101 7.91 1.92 17.79
C GLY A 101 9.36 1.87 17.33
N THR A 102 10.14 0.99 17.95
CA THR A 102 11.51 0.68 17.52
C THR A 102 11.51 -0.71 16.90
N PHE A 103 12.27 -0.90 15.81
CA PHE A 103 12.51 -2.22 15.26
C PHE A 103 13.59 -2.93 16.08
N HIS A 104 13.19 -3.83 16.96
CA HIS A 104 14.09 -4.46 17.93
C HIS A 104 13.63 -5.87 18.29
N CYS A 105 14.44 -6.61 19.05
CA CYS A 105 14.10 -7.96 19.50
C CYS A 105 13.47 -8.01 20.91
N CYS A 106 13.39 -6.88 21.62
CA CYS A 106 12.99 -6.79 23.03
C CYS A 106 12.33 -5.42 23.34
N SER A 107 11.11 -5.42 23.85
CA SER A 107 10.44 -4.18 24.30
C SER A 107 10.92 -3.72 25.69
N PHE A 108 11.47 -4.63 26.51
CA PHE A 108 11.87 -4.35 27.89
C PHE A 108 13.00 -3.32 28.00
N CYS A 109 14.02 -3.41 27.14
CA CYS A 109 15.11 -2.41 27.11
C CYS A 109 14.61 -1.05 26.60
N SER A 110 13.73 -1.04 25.59
CA SER A 110 13.16 0.19 25.03
C SER A 110 12.25 0.94 26.01
N SER A 111 11.64 0.23 26.97
CA SER A 111 10.81 0.83 28.03
C SER A 111 11.59 1.20 29.29
N GLY A 112 12.92 1.12 29.28
CA GLY A 112 13.74 1.35 30.46
C GLY A 112 13.50 0.33 31.58
N GLY A 113 13.05 -0.88 31.25
CA GLY A 113 12.73 -1.93 32.21
C GLY A 113 11.34 -1.86 32.83
N SER A 114 10.42 -1.03 32.30
CA SER A 114 9.02 -1.02 32.77
C SER A 114 8.37 -2.39 32.54
N LYS A 115 7.75 -2.92 33.61
CA LYS A 115 7.06 -4.22 33.59
C LYS A 115 5.68 -4.15 32.95
N GLU A 116 5.15 -2.94 32.80
CA GLU A 116 3.80 -2.64 32.29
C GLU A 116 3.80 -2.40 30.78
N ALA A 117 4.96 -2.07 30.19
CA ALA A 117 5.10 -1.83 28.77
C ALA A 117 4.73 -3.08 27.95
N THR A 118 3.70 -2.97 27.11
CA THR A 118 3.19 -4.09 26.31
C THR A 118 3.68 -3.99 24.87
N CYS A 119 4.30 -5.05 24.36
CA CYS A 119 4.73 -5.10 22.97
C CYS A 119 3.54 -5.39 22.03
N GLY A 120 3.58 -4.86 20.80
CA GLY A 120 2.59 -5.16 19.78
C GLY A 120 2.51 -6.62 19.34
N CYS A 121 3.51 -7.45 19.63
CA CYS A 121 3.45 -8.90 19.36
C CYS A 121 2.54 -9.66 20.36
N GLY A 122 2.12 -9.03 21.47
CA GLY A 122 1.27 -9.66 22.48
C GLY A 122 1.96 -10.76 23.30
N GLY A 123 3.28 -10.90 23.19
CA GLY A 123 4.03 -11.90 23.95
C GLY A 123 4.16 -11.52 25.43
N SER A 124 4.13 -12.53 26.30
CA SER A 124 4.20 -12.38 27.76
C SER A 124 5.39 -13.14 28.33
N MET A 125 6.12 -12.51 29.24
CA MET A 125 7.22 -13.16 29.97
C MET A 125 6.73 -13.75 31.30
N PRO A 126 7.36 -14.84 31.80
CA PRO A 126 7.18 -15.29 33.17
C PRO A 126 7.49 -14.18 34.18
N GLY A 127 6.80 -14.17 35.33
CA GLY A 127 7.06 -13.20 36.40
C GLY A 127 6.27 -11.87 36.32
N GLY A 128 5.17 -11.84 35.56
CA GLY A 128 4.22 -10.71 35.56
C GLY A 128 4.60 -9.53 34.65
N TYR A 129 5.62 -9.69 33.82
CA TYR A 129 6.03 -8.67 32.85
C TYR A 129 5.12 -8.73 31.61
N LYS A 130 4.49 -7.61 31.26
CA LYS A 130 3.60 -7.47 30.10
C LYS A 130 4.33 -7.23 28.78
N GLY A 131 5.66 -7.06 28.84
CA GLY A 131 6.52 -6.76 27.70
C GLY A 131 7.12 -7.98 27.02
N CYS A 132 7.76 -7.70 25.89
CA CYS A 132 8.50 -8.67 25.10
C CYS A 132 9.98 -8.68 25.51
N GLY A 133 10.50 -9.82 25.97
CA GLY A 133 11.93 -10.11 26.13
C GLY A 133 12.35 -11.30 25.27
N HIS A 134 13.49 -11.94 25.50
CA HIS A 134 13.85 -13.15 24.74
C HIS A 134 13.29 -14.43 25.40
N GLY A 135 12.96 -15.45 24.60
CA GLY A 135 12.74 -16.82 25.11
C GLY A 135 11.41 -17.08 25.83
N HIS A 136 10.35 -16.31 25.55
CA HIS A 136 9.03 -16.49 26.16
C HIS A 136 7.93 -16.77 25.13
N SER A 137 6.76 -17.20 25.61
CA SER A 137 5.59 -17.46 24.77
C SER A 137 5.11 -16.19 24.07
N GLY A 138 4.85 -16.31 22.76
CA GLY A 138 4.42 -15.19 21.91
C GLY A 138 5.54 -14.26 21.42
N HIS A 139 6.80 -14.55 21.74
CA HIS A 139 7.95 -13.91 21.07
C HIS A 139 8.11 -14.47 19.65
N PRO A 140 8.30 -13.64 18.61
CA PRO A 140 8.43 -14.12 17.23
C PRO A 140 9.79 -14.76 16.89
N GLY A 141 10.69 -14.89 17.85
CA GLY A 141 12.06 -15.40 17.69
C GLY A 141 13.00 -14.49 16.89
N ARG A 142 12.54 -13.29 16.49
CA ARG A 142 13.29 -12.36 15.65
C ARG A 142 12.93 -10.90 15.93
N ARG A 143 13.68 -9.97 15.31
CA ARG A 143 13.39 -8.53 15.39
C ARG A 143 12.01 -8.22 14.81
N HIS A 144 11.33 -7.29 15.45
CA HIS A 144 10.00 -6.84 15.07
C HIS A 144 9.76 -5.41 15.58
N TRP A 145 8.74 -4.76 15.03
CA TRP A 145 8.34 -3.43 15.47
C TRP A 145 7.61 -3.49 16.81
N SER A 146 8.10 -2.78 17.83
CA SER A 146 7.45 -2.75 19.14
C SER A 146 6.03 -2.18 19.11
N CYS A 147 5.72 -1.32 18.13
CA CYS A 147 4.41 -0.71 18.00
C CYS A 147 3.35 -1.64 17.43
N CYS A 148 3.66 -2.63 16.58
CA CYS A 148 2.62 -3.45 15.95
C CYS A 148 2.97 -4.93 15.80
N GLY A 149 4.16 -5.35 16.23
CA GLY A 149 4.63 -6.72 16.09
C GLY A 149 5.07 -7.12 14.68
N ASN A 150 5.08 -6.19 13.71
CA ASN A 150 5.46 -6.53 12.34
C ASN A 150 6.95 -6.94 12.26
N LEU A 151 7.22 -8.06 11.61
CA LEU A 151 8.56 -8.66 11.50
C LEU A 151 9.40 -8.03 10.38
N LEU A 152 8.78 -7.24 9.52
CA LEU A 152 9.44 -6.59 8.39
C LEU A 152 9.81 -5.15 8.76
N GLU A 153 11.09 -4.81 8.73
CA GLU A 153 11.60 -3.47 9.05
C GLU A 153 10.97 -2.40 8.14
N ASN A 154 11.01 -2.62 6.82
CA ASN A 154 10.54 -1.66 5.81
C ASN A 154 9.05 -1.81 5.47
N SER A 155 8.21 -2.06 6.47
CA SER A 155 6.78 -2.32 6.30
C SER A 155 5.88 -1.17 6.72
N GLU A 156 4.61 -1.23 6.32
CA GLU A 156 3.57 -0.37 6.88
C GLU A 156 3.21 -0.82 8.30
N CYS A 157 3.04 0.15 9.21
CA CYS A 157 2.55 -0.13 10.55
C CYS A 157 1.12 -0.68 10.51
N GLY A 158 0.93 -1.85 11.11
CA GLY A 158 -0.38 -2.53 11.20
C GLY A 158 -1.31 -1.94 12.26
N ARG A 159 -0.81 -1.09 13.18
CA ARG A 159 -1.69 -0.39 14.13
C ARG A 159 -2.32 0.83 13.46
N CYS A 160 -3.65 0.83 13.37
CA CYS A 160 -4.42 2.05 13.14
C CYS A 160 -4.21 2.98 14.33
N ASN A 161 -4.08 4.28 14.07
CA ASN A 161 -3.80 5.30 15.09
C ASN A 161 -4.99 5.37 16.07
N SER A 162 -4.94 4.64 17.20
CA SER A 162 -5.95 4.70 18.27
C SER A 162 -5.77 5.94 19.15
N GLY A 163 -5.46 7.09 18.52
CA GLY A 163 -5.03 8.33 19.18
C GLY A 163 -5.90 9.54 18.89
N LEU A 164 -7.16 9.34 18.52
CA LEU A 164 -8.19 10.40 18.51
C LEU A 164 -9.27 10.02 19.52
N TYR A 165 -8.89 9.84 20.79
CA TYR A 165 -9.83 10.06 21.87
C TYR A 165 -9.83 11.56 22.14
N GLN A 166 -10.84 12.22 21.58
CA GLN A 166 -11.17 13.59 21.87
C GLN A 166 -11.75 13.59 23.30
N PHE A 167 -11.01 14.13 24.27
CA PHE A 167 -11.63 14.51 25.54
C PHE A 167 -12.40 15.79 25.27
N THR A 168 -13.71 15.67 25.10
CA THR A 168 -14.61 16.81 25.26
C THR A 168 -14.83 17.02 26.75
N LEU A 169 -14.67 18.27 27.21
CA LEU A 169 -15.16 18.74 28.51
C LEU A 169 -16.69 18.61 28.59
#